data_AF-A0A395H851-F1
#
_entry.id   AF-A0A395H851-F1
#
_cell.length_a   1.000
_cell.length_b   1.000
_cell.length_c   1.000
_cell.angle_alpha   90.00
_cell.angle_beta   90.00
_cell.angle_gamma   90.00
#
_symmetry.space_group_name_H-M   'P 1'
#
loop_
_entity.id
_entity.type
_entity.pdbx_description
1 polymer ?
#
loop_
_entity_poly.entity_id
_entity_poly.type
_entity_poly.pdbx_seq_one_letter_code
_entity_poly.pdbx_strand_id
1 'polypeptide(L)'
;MAAPCRSISPNTRSCLQNRQGTSAISTISALRRMENGHTWAPRSLQEFLDAYRYQLATMVYASGLTHYHRMPVMRGLFKPLIRHLIKKMLHPDVWSYWYLTSQSGILLDPDLKELRRPWADPVVRENIMYSGHLLLMTSLYATLFDDDEFEKPGSLTFEWKPLFWGMGPETYAYDNRSLQQAIMKEMDRNGWVGVCCEPNLVFVACNQFPIIAMRLNDARDGT
;
A
#
# COMPACT_ATOMS: atom_id res chain seq x y z
N MET A 1 -18.17 -14.01 -8.99
CA MET A 1 -18.64 -15.15 -9.81
C MET A 1 -19.15 -14.60 -11.11
N ALA A 2 -18.50 -14.91 -12.24
CA ALA A 2 -19.11 -15.14 -13.56
C ALA A 2 -18.00 -15.46 -14.58
N ALA A 3 -18.14 -16.58 -15.26
CA ALA A 3 -17.49 -16.95 -16.52
C ALA A 3 -18.61 -17.39 -17.48
N PRO A 4 -18.37 -17.37 -18.81
CA PRO A 4 -18.46 -18.65 -19.52
C PRO A 4 -17.43 -18.87 -20.66
N CYS A 5 -17.27 -20.16 -20.95
CA CYS A 5 -16.28 -20.85 -21.76
C CYS A 5 -16.28 -20.56 -23.28
N ARG A 6 -15.10 -20.64 -23.92
CA ARG A 6 -14.93 -21.21 -25.27
C ARG A 6 -13.67 -22.09 -25.38
N SER A 7 -13.81 -23.11 -26.22
CA SER A 7 -13.01 -24.31 -26.51
C SER A 7 -11.47 -24.20 -26.54
N ILE A 8 -10.82 -25.20 -25.93
CA ILE A 8 -9.38 -25.46 -25.96
C ILE A 8 -9.03 -26.25 -27.23
N SER A 9 -8.11 -25.74 -28.05
CA SER A 9 -7.40 -26.51 -29.10
C SER A 9 -6.04 -27.00 -28.54
N PRO A 10 -5.64 -28.27 -28.75
CA PRO A 10 -4.44 -28.82 -28.16
C PRO A 10 -3.25 -28.69 -29.11
N ASN A 11 -2.52 -27.57 -29.06
CA ASN A 11 -1.10 -27.55 -29.43
C ASN A 11 -0.45 -26.19 -29.12
N THR A 12 0.17 -26.08 -27.95
CA THR A 12 1.33 -25.19 -27.69
C THR A 12 1.96 -25.59 -26.35
N ARG A 13 2.73 -26.69 -26.35
CA ARG A 13 3.70 -26.95 -25.27
C ARG A 13 5.02 -26.28 -25.63
N SER A 14 5.21 -25.05 -25.16
CA SER A 14 6.45 -24.51 -24.60
C SER A 14 6.26 -23.01 -24.34
N CYS A 15 6.99 -22.45 -23.37
CA CYS A 15 7.00 -21.03 -22.93
C CYS A 15 6.25 -20.61 -21.66
N LEU A 16 5.98 -21.50 -20.69
CA LEU A 16 5.45 -21.09 -19.37
C LEU A 16 6.22 -21.57 -18.14
N GLN A 17 7.49 -21.96 -18.29
CA GLN A 17 8.37 -22.29 -17.16
C GLN A 17 9.70 -21.56 -17.29
N ASN A 18 9.72 -20.26 -16.90
CA ASN A 18 10.92 -19.62 -16.33
C ASN A 18 10.77 -18.16 -15.86
N ARG A 19 9.57 -17.56 -15.80
CA ARG A 19 9.42 -16.14 -15.37
C ARG A 19 9.06 -15.90 -13.90
N GLN A 20 8.59 -16.90 -13.17
CA GLN A 20 8.22 -16.70 -11.74
C GLN A 20 9.44 -16.62 -10.81
N GLY A 21 10.51 -17.36 -11.11
CA GLY A 21 11.72 -17.39 -10.26
C GLY A 21 12.56 -16.12 -10.30
N THR A 22 12.63 -15.44 -11.46
CA THR A 22 13.38 -14.19 -11.61
C THR A 22 12.70 -12.99 -10.96
N SER A 23 11.36 -12.95 -10.97
CA SER A 23 10.57 -11.91 -10.29
C SER A 23 10.85 -11.91 -8.78
N ALA A 24 10.79 -13.07 -8.10
CA ALA A 24 11.03 -13.16 -6.66
C ALA A 24 12.46 -12.75 -6.25
N ILE A 25 13.49 -13.11 -7.03
CA ILE A 25 14.88 -12.74 -6.75
C ILE A 25 15.13 -11.25 -7.00
N SER A 26 14.52 -10.69 -8.06
CA SER A 26 14.57 -9.25 -8.33
C SER A 26 13.87 -8.44 -7.23
N THR A 27 12.77 -8.97 -6.68
CA THR A 27 12.03 -8.43 -5.54
C THR A 27 12.88 -8.39 -4.28
N ILE A 28 13.53 -9.49 -3.90
CA ILE A 28 14.33 -9.56 -2.66
C ILE A 28 15.52 -8.61 -2.75
N SER A 29 16.20 -8.55 -3.90
CA SER A 29 17.31 -7.63 -4.12
C SER A 29 16.86 -6.15 -4.15
N ALA A 30 15.68 -5.84 -4.69
CA ALA A 30 15.09 -4.51 -4.63
C ALA A 30 14.67 -4.10 -3.21
N LEU A 31 14.10 -5.02 -2.43
CA LEU A 31 13.75 -4.82 -1.02
C LEU A 31 14.99 -4.58 -0.15
N ARG A 32 16.11 -5.22 -0.48
CA ARG A 32 17.40 -4.99 0.16
C ARG A 32 18.03 -3.65 -0.27
N ARG A 33 17.77 -3.20 -1.50
CA ARG A 33 18.26 -1.91 -2.00
C ARG A 33 17.56 -0.70 -1.37
N MET A 34 16.30 -0.83 -0.93
CA MET A 34 15.59 0.23 -0.18
C MET A 34 16.19 0.55 1.21
N GLU A 35 17.20 -0.19 1.67
CA GLU A 35 17.98 0.16 2.88
C GLU A 35 19.04 1.22 2.60
N ASN A 36 19.47 1.36 1.34
CA ASN A 36 20.47 2.32 0.91
C ASN A 36 19.75 3.35 0.03
N GLY A 37 19.37 4.48 0.63
CA GLY A 37 18.68 5.57 -0.08
C GLY A 37 19.44 6.07 -1.30
N HIS A 38 18.90 7.12 -1.93
CA HIS A 38 19.50 7.91 -3.02
C HIS A 38 19.01 7.62 -4.44
N THR A 39 17.72 7.35 -4.66
CA THR A 39 17.09 7.70 -5.94
C THR A 39 15.71 8.30 -5.73
N TRP A 40 15.59 9.63 -5.77
CA TRP A 40 14.31 10.37 -5.82
C TRP A 40 13.70 10.34 -7.24
N ALA A 41 13.72 9.17 -7.86
CA ALA A 41 13.08 8.92 -9.15
C ALA A 41 11.89 7.99 -8.89
N PRO A 42 10.65 8.37 -9.26
CA PRO A 42 9.51 7.49 -9.17
C PRO A 42 9.84 6.17 -9.86
N ARG A 43 9.74 5.06 -9.13
CA ARG A 43 9.96 3.76 -9.74
C ARG A 43 8.75 3.44 -10.60
N SER A 44 8.99 3.20 -11.88
CA SER A 44 7.93 2.78 -12.80
C SER A 44 7.34 1.42 -12.37
N LEU A 45 6.12 1.15 -12.83
CA LEU A 45 5.42 -0.13 -12.65
C LEU A 45 4.89 -0.40 -11.24
N GLN A 46 4.91 0.58 -10.34
CA GLN A 46 4.19 0.44 -9.07
C GLN A 46 2.66 0.50 -9.28
N GLU A 47 2.14 0.73 -10.48
CA GLU A 47 0.69 0.76 -10.73
C GLU A 47 0.06 -0.65 -10.67
N PHE A 48 0.85 -1.70 -10.89
CA PHE A 48 0.36 -3.07 -11.10
C PHE A 48 0.45 -3.98 -9.86
N LEU A 49 -0.05 -5.21 -10.02
CA LEU A 49 -0.19 -6.20 -8.94
C LEU A 49 1.14 -6.71 -8.37
N ASP A 50 2.25 -6.52 -9.09
CA ASP A 50 3.61 -6.86 -8.65
C ASP A 50 4.30 -5.71 -7.90
N ALA A 51 3.60 -4.63 -7.59
CA ALA A 51 4.14 -3.50 -6.84
C ALA A 51 4.64 -3.89 -5.42
N TYR A 52 5.61 -3.13 -4.91
CA TYR A 52 6.21 -3.39 -3.59
C TYR A 52 5.22 -3.29 -2.46
N ARG A 53 4.21 -2.41 -2.56
CA ARG A 53 3.17 -2.25 -1.52
C ARG A 53 2.47 -3.57 -1.21
N TYR A 54 2.19 -4.38 -2.22
CA TYR A 54 1.51 -5.67 -2.06
C TYR A 54 2.44 -6.72 -1.46
N GLN A 55 3.70 -6.72 -1.88
CA GLN A 55 4.71 -7.64 -1.36
C GLN A 55 4.98 -7.36 0.12
N LEU A 56 5.20 -6.08 0.48
CA LEU A 56 5.42 -5.64 1.85
C LEU A 56 4.22 -5.93 2.76
N ALA A 57 3.01 -5.59 2.31
CA ALA A 57 1.78 -5.86 3.06
C ALA A 57 1.59 -7.37 3.29
N THR A 58 1.74 -8.18 2.25
CA THR A 58 1.61 -9.64 2.36
C THR A 58 2.65 -10.24 3.29
N MET A 59 3.90 -9.76 3.27
CA MET A 59 4.94 -10.19 4.21
C MET A 59 4.57 -9.84 5.65
N VAL A 60 3.99 -8.67 5.90
CA VAL A 60 3.50 -8.31 7.24
C VAL A 60 2.36 -9.21 7.69
N TYR A 61 1.38 -9.49 6.82
CA TYR A 61 0.25 -10.35 7.16
C TYR A 61 0.69 -11.79 7.45
N ALA A 62 1.55 -12.36 6.60
CA ALA A 62 2.10 -13.69 6.80
C ALA A 62 2.93 -13.77 8.09
N SER A 63 3.76 -12.75 8.36
CA SER A 63 4.56 -12.66 9.58
C SER A 63 3.68 -12.54 10.83
N GLY A 64 2.64 -11.71 10.78
CA GLY A 64 1.70 -11.51 11.88
C GLY A 64 0.91 -12.78 12.21
N LEU A 65 0.38 -13.46 11.19
CA LEU A 65 -0.30 -14.75 11.38
C LEU A 65 0.63 -15.83 11.92
N THR A 66 1.88 -15.88 11.44
CA THR A 66 2.88 -16.83 11.95
C THR A 66 3.22 -16.56 13.40
N HIS A 67 3.46 -15.29 13.76
CA HIS A 67 3.71 -14.89 15.13
C HIS A 67 2.54 -15.28 16.04
N TYR A 68 1.32 -14.89 15.68
CA TYR A 68 0.15 -15.10 16.52
C TYR A 68 -0.22 -16.58 16.69
N HIS A 69 -0.26 -17.36 15.62
CA HIS A 69 -0.77 -18.74 15.67
C HIS A 69 0.30 -19.81 15.89
N ARG A 70 1.56 -19.56 15.54
CA ARG A 70 2.60 -20.61 15.51
C ARG A 70 3.78 -20.30 16.41
N MET A 71 4.15 -19.03 16.55
CA MET A 71 5.41 -18.61 17.16
C MET A 71 5.24 -17.39 18.09
N PRO A 72 4.33 -17.43 19.08
CA PRO A 72 4.01 -16.27 19.93
C PRO A 72 5.18 -15.87 20.85
N VAL A 73 6.07 -16.81 21.21
CA VAL A 73 7.26 -16.52 22.04
C VAL A 73 8.34 -15.78 21.25
N MET A 74 8.34 -15.84 19.91
CA MET A 74 9.36 -15.23 19.06
C MET A 74 9.13 -13.73 18.77
N ARG A 75 8.63 -12.99 19.77
CA ARG A 75 8.40 -11.54 19.68
C ARG A 75 9.65 -10.77 19.25
N GLY A 76 10.82 -11.16 19.76
CA GLY A 76 12.11 -10.54 19.42
C GLY A 76 12.50 -10.66 17.95
N LEU A 77 11.94 -11.62 17.22
CA LEU A 77 12.13 -11.79 15.77
C LEU A 77 11.09 -10.98 14.98
N PHE A 78 9.80 -11.17 15.29
CA PHE A 78 8.72 -10.66 14.47
C PHE A 78 8.47 -9.16 14.64
N LYS A 79 8.62 -8.62 15.86
CA LYS A 79 8.44 -7.19 16.12
C LYS A 79 9.38 -6.32 15.28
N PRO A 80 10.72 -6.51 15.31
CA PRO A 80 11.61 -5.71 14.46
C PRO A 80 11.39 -5.98 12.97
N LEU A 81 11.08 -7.23 12.56
CA LEU A 81 10.78 -7.55 11.17
C LEU A 81 9.60 -6.73 10.62
N ILE A 82 8.44 -6.79 11.29
CA ILE A 82 7.24 -6.08 10.85
C ILE A 82 7.48 -4.57 10.88
N ARG A 83 8.16 -4.07 11.92
CA ARG A 83 8.55 -2.65 12.01
C ARG A 83 9.38 -2.21 10.79
N HIS A 84 10.37 -3.00 10.37
CA HIS A 84 11.18 -2.67 9.20
C HIS A 84 10.38 -2.72 7.90
N LEU A 85 9.44 -3.67 7.76
CA LEU A 85 8.57 -3.73 6.59
C LEU A 85 7.64 -2.52 6.49
N ILE A 86 7.11 -2.03 7.62
CA ILE A 86 6.33 -0.78 7.68
C ILE A 86 7.20 0.41 7.28
N LYS A 87 8.43 0.50 7.79
CA LYS A 87 9.36 1.58 7.39
C LYS A 87 9.69 1.54 5.90
N LYS A 88 9.80 0.35 5.30
CA LYS A 88 9.94 0.20 3.84
C LYS A 88 8.68 0.62 3.08
N MET A 89 7.49 0.38 3.62
CA MET A 89 6.23 0.83 3.02
C MET A 89 6.17 2.36 2.90
N LEU A 90 6.77 3.10 3.84
CA LEU A 90 6.88 4.56 3.81
C LEU A 90 7.94 5.09 2.84
N HIS A 91 8.77 4.22 2.25
CA HIS A 91 9.83 4.65 1.34
C HIS A 91 9.24 5.20 0.03
N PRO A 92 9.76 6.32 -0.51
CA PRO A 92 9.25 6.97 -1.73
C PRO A 92 9.07 6.02 -2.92
N ASP A 93 9.98 5.07 -3.12
CA ASP A 93 9.88 4.03 -4.16
C ASP A 93 8.58 3.21 -4.13
N VAL A 94 7.87 3.18 -3.00
CA VAL A 94 6.63 2.41 -2.84
C VAL A 94 5.39 3.25 -3.19
N TRP A 95 5.41 4.54 -2.91
CA TRP A 95 4.19 5.39 -2.97
C TRP A 95 4.27 6.56 -3.95
N SER A 96 5.46 7.01 -4.34
CA SER A 96 5.66 8.21 -5.19
C SER A 96 5.04 8.09 -6.58
N TYR A 97 4.76 6.87 -7.06
CA TYR A 97 4.04 6.62 -8.30
C TYR A 97 2.65 7.30 -8.32
N TRP A 98 2.07 7.50 -7.14
CA TRP A 98 0.74 8.09 -7.00
C TRP A 98 0.67 9.50 -7.57
N TYR A 99 1.75 10.27 -7.51
CA TYR A 99 1.79 11.61 -8.11
C TYR A 99 1.43 11.59 -9.59
N LEU A 100 1.96 10.63 -10.35
CA LEU A 100 1.63 10.53 -11.77
C LEU A 100 0.27 9.87 -12.00
N THR A 101 -0.04 8.82 -11.25
CA THR A 101 -1.27 8.03 -11.40
C THR A 101 -2.53 8.82 -11.06
N SER A 102 -2.45 9.70 -10.05
CA SER A 102 -3.57 10.54 -9.60
C SER A 102 -4.14 11.47 -10.66
N GLN A 103 -3.36 11.78 -11.70
CA GLN A 103 -3.79 12.61 -12.83
C GLN A 103 -4.89 11.96 -13.68
N SER A 104 -5.13 10.65 -13.51
CA SER A 104 -6.10 9.85 -14.26
C SER A 104 -5.77 9.72 -15.75
N GLY A 105 -6.60 8.96 -16.47
CA GLY A 105 -6.52 8.80 -17.91
C GLY A 105 -7.87 8.41 -18.49
N ILE A 106 -8.08 8.68 -19.78
CA ILE A 106 -9.38 8.56 -20.44
C ILE A 106 -10.02 7.16 -20.38
N LEU A 107 -9.19 6.11 -20.21
CA LEU A 107 -9.69 4.74 -20.05
C LEU A 107 -10.33 4.48 -18.69
N LEU A 108 -9.90 5.20 -17.65
CA LEU A 108 -10.44 5.09 -16.29
C LEU A 108 -11.50 6.16 -16.01
N ASP A 109 -11.37 7.32 -16.66
CA ASP A 109 -12.27 8.45 -16.57
C ASP A 109 -12.64 8.94 -17.99
N PRO A 110 -13.69 8.36 -18.61
CA PRO A 110 -14.06 8.67 -20.00
C PRO A 110 -14.47 10.13 -20.24
N ASP A 111 -14.90 10.84 -19.19
CA ASP A 111 -15.33 12.24 -19.26
C ASP A 111 -14.16 13.23 -19.08
N LEU A 112 -12.94 12.71 -18.89
CA LEU A 112 -11.74 13.51 -18.66
C LEU A 112 -11.37 14.35 -19.88
N LYS A 113 -11.48 15.68 -19.76
CA LYS A 113 -11.12 16.66 -20.80
C LYS A 113 -9.68 17.16 -20.70
N GLU A 114 -9.14 17.18 -19.48
CA GLU A 114 -7.76 17.55 -19.15
C GLU A 114 -7.27 16.69 -17.98
N LEU A 115 -5.96 16.50 -17.86
CA LEU A 115 -5.39 15.73 -16.75
C LEU A 115 -5.74 16.37 -15.40
N ARG A 116 -6.09 15.56 -14.41
CA ARG A 116 -6.36 16.03 -13.05
C ARG A 116 -5.07 16.59 -12.45
N ARG A 117 -5.20 17.57 -11.54
CA ARG A 117 -4.04 18.03 -10.76
C ARG A 117 -3.46 16.86 -9.95
N PRO A 118 -2.15 16.60 -10.04
CA PRO A 118 -1.52 15.50 -9.31
C PRO A 118 -1.52 15.74 -7.80
N TRP A 119 -1.56 14.66 -7.03
CA TRP A 119 -1.39 14.67 -5.58
C TRP A 119 -0.06 14.04 -5.18
N ALA A 120 0.81 14.82 -4.56
CA ALA A 120 2.07 14.34 -4.00
C ALA A 120 1.87 13.61 -2.65
N ASP A 121 0.84 13.97 -1.90
CA ASP A 121 0.41 13.21 -0.73
C ASP A 121 -0.28 11.91 -1.18
N PRO A 122 0.25 10.72 -0.82
CA PRO A 122 -0.29 9.44 -1.27
C PRO A 122 -1.54 8.99 -0.51
N VAL A 123 -1.99 9.74 0.50
CA VAL A 123 -3.11 9.40 1.39
C VAL A 123 -4.29 10.35 1.20
N VAL A 124 -4.04 11.62 0.89
CA VAL A 124 -5.06 12.68 0.93
C VAL A 124 -6.30 12.39 0.05
N ARG A 125 -6.13 11.69 -1.09
CA ARG A 125 -7.20 11.36 -2.05
C ARG A 125 -6.94 9.99 -2.69
N GLU A 126 -7.98 9.17 -2.75
CA GLU A 126 -7.99 7.87 -3.44
C GLU A 126 -6.85 6.95 -2.95
N ASN A 127 -6.21 6.16 -3.83
CA ASN A 127 -5.08 5.28 -3.51
C ASN A 127 -5.32 4.31 -2.34
N ILE A 128 -6.56 3.85 -2.18
CA ILE A 128 -6.95 3.09 -0.97
C ILE A 128 -6.16 1.81 -0.77
N MET A 129 -5.63 1.20 -1.84
CA MET A 129 -4.78 0.03 -1.70
C MET A 129 -3.50 0.35 -0.95
N TYR A 130 -2.88 1.49 -1.20
CA TYR A 130 -1.69 1.88 -0.47
C TYR A 130 -2.03 2.26 0.98
N SER A 131 -2.92 3.24 1.16
CA SER A 131 -3.26 3.80 2.48
C SER A 131 -3.95 2.77 3.37
N GLY A 132 -4.83 1.93 2.81
CA GLY A 132 -5.51 0.85 3.50
C GLY A 132 -4.58 -0.29 3.94
N HIS A 133 -3.62 -0.69 3.09
CA HIS A 133 -2.59 -1.66 3.51
C HIS A 133 -1.71 -1.09 4.61
N LEU A 134 -1.26 0.17 4.49
CA LEU A 134 -0.45 0.82 5.51
C LEU A 134 -1.18 0.93 6.86
N LEU A 135 -2.48 1.30 6.83
CA LEU A 135 -3.31 1.33 8.04
C LEU A 135 -3.38 -0.06 8.67
N LEU A 136 -3.69 -1.09 7.90
CA LEU A 136 -3.74 -2.46 8.43
C LEU A 136 -2.40 -2.95 8.96
N MET A 137 -1.28 -2.64 8.29
CA MET A 137 0.05 -3.03 8.74
C MET A 137 0.38 -2.42 10.10
N THR A 138 0.08 -1.14 10.29
CA THR A 138 0.37 -0.41 11.54
C THR A 138 -0.59 -0.80 12.66
N SER A 139 -1.89 -1.00 12.38
CA SER A 139 -2.88 -1.50 13.35
C SER A 139 -2.57 -2.93 13.80
N LEU A 140 -2.12 -3.79 12.88
CA LEU A 140 -1.69 -5.15 13.20
C LEU A 140 -0.43 -5.15 14.08
N TYR A 141 0.53 -4.26 13.80
CA TYR A 141 1.73 -4.09 14.63
C TYR A 141 1.35 -3.68 16.07
N ALA A 142 0.51 -2.66 16.21
CA ALA A 142 0.05 -2.20 17.52
C ALA A 142 -0.70 -3.29 18.28
N THR A 143 -1.59 -4.03 17.60
CA THR A 143 -2.39 -5.10 18.22
C THR A 143 -1.53 -6.29 18.64
N LEU A 144 -0.64 -6.77 17.77
CA LEU A 144 0.18 -7.96 18.07
C LEU A 144 1.22 -7.68 19.15
N PHE A 145 1.75 -6.46 19.17
CA PHE A 145 2.88 -6.14 20.02
C PHE A 145 2.54 -5.24 21.20
N ASP A 146 1.33 -4.72 21.32
CA ASP A 146 0.98 -3.70 22.31
C ASP A 146 2.05 -2.59 22.34
N ASP A 147 2.29 -2.01 21.17
CA ASP A 147 3.30 -0.96 20.95
C ASP A 147 2.72 0.16 20.11
N ASP A 148 2.85 1.38 20.62
CA ASP A 148 2.27 2.61 20.08
C ASP A 148 3.20 3.36 19.11
N GLU A 149 4.31 2.76 18.65
CA GLU A 149 5.32 3.41 17.77
C GLU A 149 4.67 4.14 16.58
N PHE A 150 3.69 3.51 15.93
CA PHE A 150 2.98 4.06 14.75
C PHE A 150 1.67 4.79 15.08
N GLU A 151 1.33 4.90 16.35
CA GLU A 151 0.21 5.72 16.85
C GLU A 151 0.69 7.10 17.33
N LYS A 152 2.01 7.26 17.53
CA LYS A 152 2.61 8.55 17.87
C LYS A 152 2.47 9.55 16.73
N PRO A 153 2.22 10.85 17.02
CA PRO A 153 2.12 11.90 16.01
C PRO A 153 3.30 11.92 15.05
N GLY A 154 3.04 11.94 13.75
CA GLY A 154 4.06 12.01 12.70
C GLY A 154 4.89 10.73 12.49
N SER A 155 4.51 9.61 13.12
CA SER A 155 5.19 8.32 12.95
C SER A 155 5.11 7.76 11.52
N LEU A 156 4.13 8.23 10.73
CA LEU A 156 3.94 7.91 9.31
C LEU A 156 4.20 9.17 8.49
N THR A 157 5.47 9.45 8.23
CA THR A 157 5.89 10.64 7.48
C THR A 157 6.28 10.28 6.04
N PHE A 158 5.69 10.98 5.08
CA PHE A 158 6.00 10.92 3.66
C PHE A 158 6.80 12.15 3.26
N GLU A 159 8.05 11.94 2.85
CA GLU A 159 8.89 13.00 2.32
C GLU A 159 8.79 13.01 0.80
N TRP A 160 8.36 14.13 0.24
CA TRP A 160 8.29 14.35 -1.19
C TRP A 160 9.37 15.36 -1.60
N LYS A 161 10.47 14.86 -2.16
CA LYS A 161 11.67 15.66 -2.45
C LYS A 161 12.21 15.42 -3.87
N PRO A 162 11.41 15.66 -4.93
CA PRO A 162 11.90 15.54 -6.30
C PRO A 162 13.10 16.47 -6.55
N LEU A 163 14.15 15.94 -7.17
CA LEU A 163 15.41 16.69 -7.35
C LEU A 163 15.41 17.57 -8.61
N PHE A 164 14.74 17.12 -9.67
CA PHE A 164 14.83 17.74 -11.01
C PHE A 164 13.57 18.52 -11.41
N TRP A 165 12.61 18.67 -10.50
CA TRP A 165 11.34 19.39 -10.71
C TRP A 165 10.64 19.64 -9.36
N GLY A 166 9.64 20.52 -9.34
CA GLY A 166 8.87 20.86 -8.13
C GLY A 166 9.26 22.21 -7.51
N MET A 167 8.59 22.60 -6.42
CA MET A 167 8.74 23.90 -5.75
C MET A 167 9.54 23.81 -4.44
N GLY A 168 10.26 22.70 -4.23
CA GLY A 168 10.94 22.37 -2.98
C GLY A 168 10.39 21.11 -2.33
N PRO A 169 10.98 20.70 -1.19
CA PRO A 169 10.54 19.52 -0.46
C PRO A 169 9.19 19.74 0.22
N GLU A 170 8.29 18.77 0.11
CA GLU A 170 7.03 18.70 0.85
C GLU A 170 7.07 17.53 1.84
N THR A 171 6.40 17.68 2.97
CA THR A 171 6.32 16.64 4.00
C THR A 171 4.87 16.45 4.42
N TYR A 172 4.38 15.22 4.35
CA TYR A 172 3.04 14.85 4.79
C TYR A 172 3.15 13.90 5.99
N ALA A 173 2.68 14.34 7.15
CA ALA A 173 2.85 13.64 8.41
C ALA A 173 1.49 13.12 8.88
N TYR A 174 1.47 11.82 9.19
CA TYR A 174 0.35 11.11 9.75
C TYR A 174 0.82 10.27 10.94
N ASP A 175 -0.15 9.77 11.67
CA ASP A 175 -0.07 8.65 12.60
C ASP A 175 -1.19 7.67 12.21
N ASN A 176 -1.28 6.52 12.88
CA ASN A 176 -2.30 5.54 12.56
C ASN A 176 -3.74 6.11 12.61
N ARG A 177 -4.06 6.97 13.59
CA ARG A 177 -5.43 7.51 13.76
C ARG A 177 -5.72 8.64 12.79
N SER A 178 -4.78 9.55 12.54
CA SER A 178 -4.96 10.57 11.49
C SER A 178 -5.00 9.95 10.08
N LEU A 179 -4.30 8.84 9.84
CA LEU A 179 -4.44 8.05 8.62
C LEU A 179 -5.85 7.43 8.50
N GLN A 180 -6.37 6.81 9.56
CA GLN A 180 -7.74 6.29 9.59
C GLN A 180 -8.77 7.40 9.34
N GLN A 181 -8.60 8.56 9.98
CA GLN A 181 -9.48 9.72 9.80
C GLN A 181 -9.45 10.24 8.36
N ALA A 182 -8.28 10.30 7.71
CA ALA A 182 -8.18 10.68 6.30
C ALA A 182 -8.96 9.72 5.40
N ILE A 183 -8.84 8.41 5.64
CA ILE A 183 -9.60 7.38 4.90
C ILE A 183 -11.10 7.51 5.14
N MET A 184 -11.54 7.66 6.40
CA MET A 184 -12.95 7.85 6.74
C MET A 184 -13.53 9.11 6.07
N LYS A 185 -12.78 10.20 6.05
CA LYS A 185 -13.18 11.44 5.39
C LYS A 185 -13.39 11.23 3.89
N GLU A 186 -12.55 10.43 3.24
CA GLU A 186 -12.72 10.12 1.82
C GLU A 186 -13.86 9.13 1.57
N MET A 187 -14.11 8.18 2.48
CA MET A 187 -15.30 7.33 2.43
C MET A 187 -16.59 8.16 2.54
N ASP A 188 -16.65 9.08 3.49
CA ASP A 188 -17.79 9.98 3.69
C ASP A 188 -18.01 10.87 2.47
N ARG A 189 -16.93 11.44 1.93
CA ARG A 189 -16.96 12.22 0.69
C ARG A 189 -17.58 11.46 -0.49
N ASN A 190 -17.31 10.16 -0.58
CA ASN A 190 -17.85 9.30 -1.64
C ASN A 190 -19.24 8.74 -1.31
N GLY A 191 -19.90 9.20 -0.23
CA GLY A 191 -21.20 8.68 0.19
C GLY A 191 -21.15 7.23 0.65
N TRP A 192 -20.05 6.82 1.30
CA TRP A 192 -19.86 5.51 1.92
C TRP A 192 -19.81 4.30 0.98
N VAL A 193 -19.73 4.51 -0.33
CA VAL A 193 -19.49 3.42 -1.30
C VAL A 193 -18.08 2.83 -1.20
N GLY A 194 -17.16 3.55 -0.57
CA GLY A 194 -15.75 3.20 -0.40
C GLY A 194 -14.82 4.30 -0.93
N VAL A 195 -13.52 4.07 -0.80
CA VAL A 195 -12.48 4.92 -1.40
C VAL A 195 -12.00 4.30 -2.70
N CYS A 196 -11.74 5.14 -3.69
CA CYS A 196 -11.20 4.68 -4.98
C CYS A 196 -9.77 4.15 -4.81
N CYS A 197 -9.45 3.07 -5.52
CA CYS A 197 -8.09 2.55 -5.60
C CYS A 197 -7.33 3.34 -6.66
N GLU A 198 -7.70 3.17 -7.92
CA GLU A 198 -7.34 4.01 -9.04
C GLU A 198 -8.39 5.12 -9.22
N PRO A 199 -8.04 6.23 -9.92
CA PRO A 199 -9.00 7.28 -10.22
C PRO A 199 -10.31 6.72 -10.79
N ASN A 200 -11.43 7.14 -10.21
CA ASN A 200 -12.79 6.76 -10.61
C ASN A 200 -13.16 5.26 -10.43
N LEU A 201 -12.34 4.45 -9.74
CA LEU A 201 -12.59 3.02 -9.56
C LEU A 201 -12.61 2.59 -8.08
N VAL A 202 -13.79 2.14 -7.62
CA VAL A 202 -13.97 1.57 -6.28
C VAL A 202 -14.00 0.05 -6.37
N PHE A 203 -13.11 -0.60 -5.62
CA PHE A 203 -13.04 -2.06 -5.52
C PHE A 203 -13.30 -2.51 -4.08
N VAL A 204 -14.21 -3.46 -3.92
CA VAL A 204 -14.52 -4.06 -2.61
C VAL A 204 -13.28 -4.73 -2.01
N ALA A 205 -12.51 -5.46 -2.83
CA ALA A 205 -11.28 -6.12 -2.39
C ALA A 205 -10.23 -5.14 -1.84
N CYS A 206 -10.25 -3.89 -2.30
CA CYS A 206 -9.31 -2.86 -1.83
C CYS A 206 -9.77 -2.22 -0.52
N ASN A 207 -11.08 -2.03 -0.36
CA ASN A 207 -11.67 -1.39 0.82
C ASN A 207 -11.75 -2.33 2.05
N GLN A 208 -11.54 -3.64 1.89
CA GLN A 208 -11.54 -4.56 3.04
C GLN A 208 -10.39 -4.30 4.02
N PHE A 209 -9.21 -3.91 3.53
CA PHE A 209 -8.01 -3.72 4.37
C PHE A 209 -8.18 -2.59 5.39
N PRO A 210 -8.60 -1.37 5.01
CA PRO A 210 -8.84 -0.31 5.99
C PRO A 210 -9.98 -0.65 6.94
N ILE A 211 -11.03 -1.35 6.50
CA ILE A 211 -12.14 -1.76 7.38
C ILE A 211 -11.66 -2.74 8.47
N ILE A 212 -10.83 -3.73 8.10
CA ILE A 212 -10.22 -4.64 9.08
C ILE A 212 -9.35 -3.84 10.06
N ALA A 213 -8.57 -2.89 9.55
CA ALA A 213 -7.70 -2.07 10.37
C ALA A 213 -8.47 -1.19 11.37
N MET A 214 -9.55 -0.55 10.91
CA MET A 214 -10.48 0.20 11.76
C MET A 214 -11.02 -0.69 12.88
N ARG A 215 -11.42 -1.92 12.57
CA ARG A 215 -11.91 -2.85 13.60
C ARG A 215 -10.85 -3.21 14.63
N LEU A 216 -9.58 -3.35 14.23
CA LEU A 216 -8.48 -3.58 15.16
C LEU A 216 -8.23 -2.36 16.05
N ASN A 217 -8.28 -1.17 15.46
CA ASN A 217 -8.11 0.09 16.18
C ASN A 217 -9.25 0.31 17.18
N ASP A 218 -10.50 0.07 16.77
CA ASP A 218 -11.68 0.14 17.64
C ASP A 218 -11.54 -0.80 18.84
N ALA A 219 -11.11 -2.04 18.61
CA ALA A 219 -10.90 -3.01 19.68
C ALA A 219 -9.79 -2.58 20.67
N ARG A 220 -8.77 -1.87 20.18
CA ARG A 220 -7.67 -1.35 21.00
C ARG A 220 -8.07 -0.10 21.79
N ASP A 221 -8.90 0.76 21.20
CA ASP A 221 -9.34 2.03 21.80
C ASP A 221 -10.62 1.89 22.65
N GLY A 222 -11.37 0.80 22.47
CA GLY A 222 -12.67 0.59 23.10
C GLY A 222 -13.81 1.39 22.48
N THR A 223 -13.76 1.62 21.16
CA THR A 223 -14.78 2.35 20.38
C THR A 223 -15.71 1.46 19.57
#